data_AF-A0A7E6EKJ5-F1
#
_entry.id   AF-A0A7E6EKJ5-F1
#
_cell.length_a   1.000
_cell.length_b   1.000
_cell.length_c   1.000
_cell.angle_alpha   90.00
_cell.angle_beta   90.00
_cell.angle_gamma   90.00
#
_symmetry.space_group_name_H-M   'P 1'
#
loop_
_entity.id
_entity.type
_entity.pdbx_description
1 polymer ?
#
loop_
_entity_poly.entity_id
_entity_poly.type
_entity_poly.pdbx_seq_one_letter_code
_entity_poly.pdbx_strand_id
1 'polypeptide(L)'
;MTAYIGLLCLLHLLITLVLSIDITYHVKEEDRPHTYIGDIAVDSNLSHPLTHQQHTLITFTQLQRTVESGSHLFNVTNSGKLYTTQTLDAESLCTYNKECSRIVKVAVRKGKTFMKILKIKILIDDINDHSPEFPQNEITIKFLERDFKGTKIPLLNAIDEDISIKNSQITYMIKKSKREPFSLSVTKHKGIFTPEIILEDKLDREVKDSYMLTLKLKMEGILPKQLHSRYTYL
;
A
#
# COMPACT_ATOMS: atom_id res chain seq x y z
N MET A 1 -17.38 19.43 38.00
CA MET A 1 -17.63 18.69 36.74
C MET A 1 -17.44 19.56 35.50
N THR A 2 -17.95 20.80 35.49
CA THR A 2 -17.83 21.75 34.35
C THR A 2 -16.39 22.20 34.03
N ALA A 3 -15.56 22.46 35.05
CA ALA A 3 -14.15 22.87 34.85
C ALA A 3 -13.28 21.78 34.20
N TYR A 4 -13.55 20.51 34.51
CA TYR A 4 -12.81 19.36 33.95
C TYR A 4 -13.15 19.15 32.47
N ILE A 5 -14.42 19.29 32.11
CA ILE A 5 -14.89 19.24 30.71
C ILE A 5 -14.28 20.39 29.91
N GLY A 6 -14.24 21.61 30.48
CA GLY A 6 -13.59 22.76 29.85
C GLY A 6 -12.10 22.54 29.58
N LEU A 7 -11.37 21.96 30.55
CA LEU A 7 -9.95 21.62 30.38
C LEU A 7 -9.72 20.55 29.31
N LEU A 8 -10.57 19.51 29.27
CA LEU A 8 -10.49 18.44 28.27
C LEU A 8 -10.77 18.96 26.86
N CYS A 9 -11.79 19.83 26.71
CA CYS A 9 -12.10 20.50 25.44
C CYS A 9 -10.96 21.42 24.99
N LEU A 10 -10.35 22.18 25.91
CA LEU A 10 -9.21 23.03 25.59
C LEU A 10 -8.00 22.20 25.17
N LEU A 11 -7.75 21.08 25.86
CA LEU A 11 -6.67 20.15 25.53
C LEU A 11 -6.90 19.53 24.15
N HIS A 12 -8.12 19.09 23.85
CA HIS A 12 -8.48 18.56 22.53
C HIS A 12 -8.33 19.63 21.43
N LEU A 13 -8.78 20.86 21.69
CA LEU A 13 -8.64 21.98 20.76
C LEU A 13 -7.16 22.35 20.53
N LEU A 14 -6.33 22.29 21.57
CA LEU A 14 -4.89 22.47 21.43
C LEU A 14 -4.27 21.33 20.63
N ILE A 15 -4.66 20.07 20.88
CA ILE A 15 -4.17 18.89 20.17
C ILE A 15 -4.54 18.97 18.68
N THR A 16 -5.76 19.39 18.34
CA THR A 16 -6.19 19.56 16.94
C THR A 16 -5.45 20.71 16.25
N LEU A 17 -5.17 21.82 16.94
CA LEU A 17 -4.33 22.90 16.41
C LEU A 17 -2.90 22.42 16.11
N VAL A 18 -2.31 21.62 17.01
CA VAL A 18 -0.93 21.12 16.89
C VAL A 18 -0.79 20.07 15.77
N LEU A 19 -1.85 19.32 15.47
CA LEU A 19 -1.88 18.30 14.40
C LEU A 19 -2.45 18.80 13.07
N SER A 20 -2.85 20.07 12.98
CA SER A 20 -3.46 20.63 11.77
C SER A 20 -2.55 20.45 10.55
N ILE A 21 -3.11 19.79 9.53
CA ILE A 21 -2.59 19.71 8.16
C ILE A 21 -3.26 20.87 7.42
N ASP A 22 -2.46 21.69 6.74
CA ASP A 22 -3.00 22.84 6.01
C ASP A 22 -3.55 22.42 4.65
N ILE A 23 -2.80 21.56 3.92
CA ILE A 23 -3.11 21.14 2.56
C ILE A 23 -2.68 19.68 2.38
N THR A 24 -3.48 18.91 1.64
CA THR A 24 -3.17 17.55 1.25
C THR A 24 -3.10 17.44 -0.27
N TYR A 25 -2.01 16.88 -0.79
CA TYR A 25 -1.86 16.52 -2.19
C TYR A 25 -1.73 15.00 -2.36
N HIS A 26 -1.96 14.55 -3.59
CA HIS A 26 -1.75 13.17 -4.00
C HIS A 26 -0.72 13.13 -5.13
N VAL A 27 0.09 12.10 -5.15
CA VAL A 27 1.02 11.78 -6.24
C VAL A 27 1.05 10.27 -6.38
N LYS A 28 1.01 9.76 -7.61
CA LYS A 28 1.18 8.32 -7.83
C LYS A 28 2.65 7.97 -7.71
N GLU A 29 2.92 6.79 -7.20
CA GLU A 29 4.25 6.21 -7.38
C GLU A 29 4.54 5.92 -8.85
N GLU A 30 5.80 5.63 -9.17
CA GLU A 30 6.30 5.37 -10.52
C GLU A 30 6.12 6.53 -11.54
N ASP A 31 5.52 7.64 -11.12
CA ASP A 31 5.54 8.90 -11.87
C ASP A 31 7.00 9.36 -12.06
N ARG A 32 7.25 9.99 -13.22
CA ARG A 32 8.60 10.42 -13.60
C ARG A 32 9.21 11.36 -12.55
N PRO A 33 10.55 11.40 -12.42
CA PRO A 33 11.21 12.43 -11.62
C PRO A 33 10.79 13.84 -12.06
N HIS A 34 10.70 14.77 -11.10
CA HIS A 34 10.29 16.15 -11.34
C HIS A 34 8.83 16.31 -11.81
N THR A 35 7.98 15.33 -11.49
CA THR A 35 6.54 15.43 -11.70
C THR A 35 5.94 16.53 -10.83
N TYR A 36 5.09 17.35 -11.43
CA TYR A 36 4.37 18.42 -10.75
C TYR A 36 3.22 17.84 -9.92
N ILE A 37 3.14 18.24 -8.65
CA ILE A 37 2.15 17.73 -7.69
C ILE A 37 1.04 18.77 -7.45
N GLY A 38 1.39 20.04 -7.29
CA GLY A 38 0.41 21.08 -6.95
C GLY A 38 0.99 22.48 -6.74
N ASP A 39 0.11 23.46 -6.51
CA ASP A 39 0.45 24.86 -6.29
C ASP A 39 0.01 25.33 -4.89
N ILE A 40 0.95 25.29 -3.94
CA ILE A 40 0.71 25.70 -2.56
C ILE A 40 0.32 27.17 -2.48
N ALA A 41 0.82 28.02 -3.38
CA ALA A 41 0.53 29.45 -3.35
C ALA A 41 -0.93 29.74 -3.70
N VAL A 42 -1.48 29.01 -4.66
CA VAL A 42 -2.91 29.07 -5.02
C VAL A 42 -3.76 28.43 -3.92
N ASP A 43 -3.44 27.20 -3.55
CA ASP A 43 -4.32 26.38 -2.69
C ASP A 43 -4.33 26.85 -1.22
N SER A 44 -3.30 27.57 -0.78
CA SER A 44 -3.27 28.18 0.56
C SER A 44 -4.11 29.46 0.69
N ASN A 45 -4.70 29.95 -0.40
CA ASN A 45 -5.42 31.24 -0.49
C ASN A 45 -4.59 32.45 -0.03
N LEU A 46 -3.26 32.33 0.03
CA LEU A 46 -2.38 33.44 0.43
C LEU A 46 -2.11 34.43 -0.71
N SER A 47 -2.41 34.02 -1.95
CA SER A 47 -2.21 34.79 -3.18
C SER A 47 -3.45 35.57 -3.63
N HIS A 48 -4.65 35.24 -3.14
CA HIS A 48 -5.89 35.98 -3.40
C HIS A 48 -6.23 36.91 -2.22
N PRO A 49 -6.64 38.19 -2.44
CA PRO A 49 -6.98 38.86 -3.70
C PRO A 49 -5.85 39.81 -4.16
N LEU A 50 -4.59 39.37 -4.11
CA LEU A 50 -3.46 40.26 -4.43
C LEU A 50 -3.49 40.62 -5.93
N THR A 51 -3.24 41.89 -6.27
CA THR A 51 -3.10 42.34 -7.66
C THR A 51 -1.77 41.83 -8.25
N HIS A 52 -1.66 41.69 -9.58
CA HIS A 52 -0.45 41.16 -10.27
C HIS A 52 0.88 41.80 -9.83
N GLN A 53 0.88 43.04 -9.33
CA GLN A 53 2.08 43.72 -8.80
C GLN A 53 2.46 43.33 -7.35
N GLN A 54 1.55 42.73 -6.57
CA GLN A 54 1.78 42.29 -5.18
C GLN A 54 2.12 40.80 -5.06
N HIS A 55 1.92 40.01 -6.13
CA HIS A 55 2.27 38.58 -6.21
C HIS A 55 3.77 38.32 -6.03
N THR A 56 4.61 39.34 -6.23
CA THR A 56 6.08 39.25 -6.21
C THR A 56 6.70 39.25 -4.81
N LEU A 57 5.92 39.42 -3.74
CA LEU A 57 6.46 39.46 -2.37
C LEU A 57 6.28 38.17 -1.57
N ILE A 58 5.37 37.27 -1.95
CA ILE A 58 5.19 36.02 -1.19
C ILE A 58 6.17 34.98 -1.70
N THR A 59 7.01 34.48 -0.80
CA THR A 59 7.98 33.44 -1.10
C THR A 59 7.78 32.25 -0.18
N PHE A 60 7.93 31.07 -0.75
CA PHE A 60 7.82 29.79 -0.08
C PHE A 60 9.22 29.20 0.10
N THR A 61 9.48 28.60 1.26
CA THR A 61 10.76 27.93 1.52
C THR A 61 10.48 26.63 2.23
N GLN A 62 10.82 25.52 1.58
CA GLN A 62 10.77 24.20 2.21
C GLN A 62 11.74 24.18 3.39
N LEU A 63 11.20 23.90 4.57
CA LEU A 63 11.99 23.70 5.78
C LEU A 63 12.54 22.27 5.75
N GLN A 64 13.85 22.12 5.67
CA GLN A 64 14.48 20.81 5.74
C GLN A 64 14.28 20.23 7.14
N ARG A 65 13.67 19.05 7.23
CA ARG A 65 13.88 18.15 8.37
C ARG A 65 15.09 17.30 8.04
N THR A 66 16.11 17.35 8.90
CA THR A 66 17.29 16.49 8.84
C THR A 66 16.88 15.04 8.61
N VAL A 67 17.35 14.53 7.48
CA VAL A 67 17.55 13.12 7.07
C VAL A 67 17.01 12.06 8.03
N GLU A 68 15.82 11.54 7.73
CA GLU A 68 15.54 10.12 7.92
C GLU A 68 15.59 9.51 6.52
N SER A 69 16.73 8.89 6.20
CA SER A 69 17.01 8.14 4.96
C SER A 69 17.20 8.97 3.67
N GLY A 70 18.37 9.62 3.55
CA GLY A 70 19.15 9.75 2.30
C GLY A 70 18.57 10.43 1.04
N SER A 71 17.28 10.74 0.94
CA SER A 71 16.69 11.37 -0.25
C SER A 71 15.68 12.45 0.10
N HIS A 72 15.86 13.65 -0.48
CA HIS A 72 14.85 14.69 -0.45
C HIS A 72 13.80 14.37 -1.51
N LEU A 73 12.72 13.66 -1.16
CA LEU A 73 11.70 13.17 -2.11
C LEU A 73 10.90 14.28 -2.85
N PHE A 74 10.82 15.46 -2.24
CA PHE A 74 10.00 16.57 -2.72
C PHE A 74 10.76 17.89 -2.69
N ASN A 75 10.40 18.76 -3.64
CA ASN A 75 10.92 20.11 -3.76
C ASN A 75 9.78 21.12 -3.90
N VAL A 76 9.81 22.17 -3.08
CA VAL A 76 8.93 23.33 -3.18
C VAL A 76 9.73 24.52 -3.71
N THR A 77 9.30 25.05 -4.85
CA THR A 77 9.92 26.26 -5.43
C THR A 77 9.62 27.49 -4.58
N ASN A 78 10.39 28.55 -4.76
CA ASN A 78 10.13 29.83 -4.11
C ASN A 78 8.75 30.43 -4.46
N SER A 79 8.17 30.05 -5.59
CA SER A 79 6.83 30.43 -6.03
C SER A 79 5.72 29.56 -5.44
N GLY A 80 6.03 28.56 -4.62
CA GLY A 80 5.04 27.68 -3.99
C GLY A 80 4.62 26.47 -4.82
N LYS A 81 5.28 26.17 -5.93
CA LYS A 81 4.98 24.98 -6.73
C LYS A 81 5.70 23.77 -6.14
N LEU A 82 4.99 22.64 -6.02
CA LEU A 82 5.47 21.40 -5.43
C LEU A 82 5.74 20.36 -6.51
N TYR A 83 6.89 19.70 -6.43
CA TYR A 83 7.34 18.67 -7.37
C TYR A 83 7.96 17.48 -6.64
N THR A 84 7.97 16.31 -7.28
CA THR A 84 8.89 15.21 -6.90
C THR A 84 10.33 15.56 -7.29
N THR A 85 11.30 14.93 -6.67
CA THR A 85 12.73 15.03 -7.07
C THR A 85 13.24 13.77 -7.75
N GLN A 86 12.52 12.66 -7.56
CA GLN A 86 12.82 11.32 -8.04
C GLN A 86 11.52 10.57 -8.28
N THR A 87 11.63 9.40 -8.90
CA THR A 87 10.56 8.40 -8.88
C THR A 87 10.35 7.95 -7.45
N LEU A 88 9.08 7.87 -7.05
CA LEU A 88 8.67 7.35 -5.75
C LEU A 88 8.28 5.90 -5.96
N ASP A 89 8.65 5.08 -4.99
CA ASP A 89 8.33 3.64 -4.92
C ASP A 89 7.74 3.45 -3.51
N ALA A 90 6.46 3.10 -3.44
CA ALA A 90 5.69 3.00 -2.20
C ALA A 90 6.17 1.82 -1.36
N GLU A 91 6.61 0.74 -2.00
CA GLU A 91 7.13 -0.48 -1.35
C GLU A 91 8.38 -0.17 -0.55
N SER A 92 9.29 0.65 -1.07
CA SER A 92 10.48 1.08 -0.32
C SER A 92 10.22 2.20 0.68
N LEU A 93 9.19 3.02 0.47
CA LEU A 93 8.91 4.20 1.28
C LEU A 93 7.93 3.95 2.42
N CYS A 94 7.05 2.97 2.32
CA CYS A 94 5.88 2.87 3.18
C CYS A 94 5.74 1.51 3.85
N THR A 95 4.72 1.39 4.69
CA THR A 95 4.44 0.16 5.41
C THR A 95 3.13 -0.40 4.91
N TYR A 96 3.11 -1.72 4.65
CA TYR A 96 1.94 -2.45 4.22
C TYR A 96 0.68 -2.11 5.03
N ASN A 97 -0.41 -1.85 4.32
CA ASN A 97 -1.73 -1.53 4.83
C ASN A 97 -1.73 -0.36 5.84
N LYS A 98 -0.89 0.65 5.59
CA LYS A 98 -0.91 1.93 6.29
C LYS A 98 -0.95 3.07 5.28
N GLU A 99 -1.42 4.22 5.73
CA GLU A 99 -1.44 5.43 4.90
C GLU A 99 -0.01 5.83 4.53
N CYS A 100 0.30 5.75 3.24
CA CYS A 100 1.60 6.14 2.70
C CYS A 100 1.63 7.65 2.52
N SER A 101 2.22 8.37 3.49
CA SER A 101 2.29 9.83 3.45
C SER A 101 3.62 10.40 3.90
N ARG A 102 3.89 11.62 3.43
CA ARG A 102 5.01 12.47 3.87
C ARG A 102 4.51 13.85 4.23
N ILE A 103 5.16 14.47 5.21
CA ILE A 103 4.86 15.84 5.61
C ILE A 103 6.02 16.75 5.22
N VAL A 104 5.71 17.75 4.40
CA VAL A 104 6.61 18.85 4.04
C VAL A 104 6.18 20.11 4.79
N LYS A 105 7.10 20.70 5.55
CA LYS A 105 6.86 21.99 6.21
C LYS A 105 7.37 23.11 5.32
N VAL A 106 6.53 24.11 5.04
CA VAL A 106 6.87 25.22 4.15
C VAL A 106 6.71 26.53 4.91
N ALA A 107 7.79 27.28 5.06
CA ALA A 107 7.74 28.64 5.59
C ALA A 107 7.25 29.59 4.50
N VAL A 108 6.27 30.41 4.85
CA VAL A 108 5.74 31.48 4.00
C VAL A 108 6.26 32.81 4.51
N ARG A 109 6.80 33.63 3.60
CA ARG A 109 7.26 34.99 3.89
C ARG A 109 6.63 35.98 2.93
N LYS A 110 6.40 37.21 3.40
CA LYS A 110 6.08 38.37 2.57
C LYS A 110 7.26 39.35 2.65
N GLY A 111 8.10 39.37 1.62
CA GLY A 111 9.40 40.05 1.68
C GLY A 111 10.27 39.44 2.80
N LYS A 112 10.69 40.27 3.76
CA LYS A 112 11.49 39.81 4.92
C LYS A 112 10.64 39.28 6.09
N THR A 113 9.33 39.52 6.06
CA THR A 113 8.43 39.19 7.17
C THR A 113 7.99 37.73 7.09
N PHE A 114 8.22 36.96 8.16
CA PHE A 114 7.66 35.62 8.32
C PHE A 114 6.16 35.70 8.57
N MET A 115 5.37 34.90 7.86
CA MET A 115 3.92 34.85 8.01
C MET A 115 3.48 33.64 8.83
N LYS A 116 3.77 32.43 8.32
CA LYS A 116 3.39 31.17 8.95
C LYS A 116 4.20 30.00 8.37
N ILE A 117 4.07 28.84 8.99
CA ILE A 117 4.50 27.55 8.42
C ILE A 117 3.24 26.80 8.00
N LEU A 118 3.25 26.32 6.76
CA LEU A 118 2.26 25.37 6.25
C LEU A 118 2.79 23.94 6.43
N LYS A 119 1.95 23.03 6.91
CA LYS A 119 2.17 21.59 6.89
C LYS A 119 1.43 20.99 5.71
N ILE A 120 2.19 20.61 4.69
CA ILE A 120 1.69 19.99 3.49
C ILE A 120 1.81 18.47 3.66
N LYS A 121 0.69 17.76 3.61
CA LYS A 121 0.66 16.31 3.57
C LYS A 121 0.65 15.86 2.12
N ILE A 122 1.51 14.93 1.77
CA ILE A 122 1.57 14.34 0.43
C ILE A 122 1.24 12.87 0.62
N LEU A 123 0.12 12.44 0.06
CA LEU A 123 -0.27 11.04 -0.05
C LEU A 123 0.39 10.47 -1.30
N ILE A 124 1.10 9.36 -1.13
CA ILE A 124 1.68 8.60 -2.24
C ILE A 124 0.67 7.48 -2.53
N ASP A 125 0.08 7.55 -3.72
CA ASP A 125 -0.92 6.61 -4.17
C ASP A 125 -0.21 5.38 -4.75
N ASP A 126 -0.41 4.25 -4.06
CA ASP A 126 0.00 2.91 -4.48
C ASP A 126 -0.69 2.54 -5.80
N ILE A 127 0.09 2.10 -6.77
CA ILE A 127 -0.35 1.50 -8.02
C ILE A 127 -0.15 -0.02 -7.94
N ASN A 128 -0.72 -0.75 -8.90
CA ASN A 128 -0.60 -2.21 -8.95
C ASN A 128 0.48 -2.54 -9.99
N ASP A 129 1.74 -2.43 -9.60
CA ASP A 129 2.90 -2.69 -10.45
C ASP A 129 3.68 -3.95 -10.04
N HIS A 130 3.40 -4.51 -8.85
CA HIS A 130 3.83 -5.84 -8.47
C HIS A 130 2.78 -6.89 -8.88
N SER A 131 3.13 -8.15 -8.68
CA SER A 131 2.28 -9.27 -9.06
C SER A 131 2.58 -10.44 -8.17
N PRO A 132 1.57 -11.16 -7.69
CA PRO A 132 1.76 -12.03 -6.54
C PRO A 132 2.61 -13.24 -6.92
N GLU A 133 3.57 -13.56 -6.07
CA GLU A 133 4.53 -14.63 -6.28
C GLU A 133 4.43 -15.67 -5.18
N PHE A 134 4.54 -16.94 -5.58
CA PHE A 134 4.73 -18.00 -4.61
C PHE A 134 6.20 -18.05 -4.19
N PRO A 135 6.50 -18.30 -2.90
CA PRO A 135 7.88 -18.47 -2.43
C PRO A 135 8.64 -19.62 -3.09
N GLN A 136 7.92 -20.56 -3.73
CA GLN A 136 8.46 -21.74 -4.40
C GLN A 136 7.68 -21.96 -5.70
N ASN A 137 8.35 -22.42 -6.75
CA ASN A 137 7.71 -22.73 -8.05
C ASN A 137 7.02 -24.10 -8.08
N GLU A 138 7.41 -24.99 -7.16
CA GLU A 138 6.79 -26.29 -6.96
C GLU A 138 6.73 -26.60 -5.46
N ILE A 139 5.61 -27.18 -5.02
CA ILE A 139 5.44 -27.68 -3.67
C ILE A 139 5.02 -29.14 -3.72
N THR A 140 5.57 -29.94 -2.79
CA THR A 140 5.13 -31.32 -2.57
C THR A 140 4.20 -31.39 -1.37
N ILE A 141 2.96 -31.80 -1.60
CA ILE A 141 1.96 -31.99 -0.55
C ILE A 141 1.70 -33.49 -0.39
N LYS A 142 1.68 -33.94 0.85
CA LYS A 142 1.52 -35.34 1.23
C LYS A 142 0.18 -35.52 1.94
N PHE A 143 -0.69 -36.34 1.36
CA PHE A 143 -1.78 -36.96 2.10
C PHE A 143 -1.39 -38.40 2.42
N LEU A 144 -1.96 -38.94 3.48
CA LEU A 144 -1.90 -40.35 3.79
C LEU A 144 -3.15 -41.04 3.22
N GLU A 145 -3.07 -42.29 2.82
CA GLU A 145 -4.26 -43.04 2.33
C GLU A 145 -5.37 -43.16 3.38
N ARG A 146 -4.97 -43.16 4.65
CA ARG A 146 -5.88 -43.16 5.81
C ARG A 146 -6.56 -41.82 6.06
N ASP A 147 -6.20 -40.76 5.33
CA ASP A 147 -6.83 -39.45 5.48
C ASP A 147 -8.29 -39.51 5.03
N PHE A 148 -9.16 -38.85 5.79
CA PHE A 148 -10.60 -38.87 5.56
C PHE A 148 -11.03 -37.68 4.71
N LYS A 149 -12.17 -37.82 4.03
CA LYS A 149 -12.82 -36.72 3.30
C LYS A 149 -13.00 -35.50 4.22
N GLY A 150 -12.57 -34.33 3.75
CA GLY A 150 -12.55 -33.08 4.49
C GLY A 150 -11.19 -32.76 5.13
N THR A 151 -10.20 -33.66 5.03
CA THR A 151 -8.82 -33.37 5.45
C THR A 151 -8.31 -32.16 4.69
N LYS A 152 -7.77 -31.18 5.43
CA LYS A 152 -7.29 -29.91 4.89
C LYS A 152 -5.79 -29.80 5.08
N ILE A 153 -5.10 -29.41 4.02
CA ILE A 153 -3.67 -29.10 4.08
C ILE A 153 -3.50 -27.64 3.66
N PRO A 154 -2.93 -26.77 4.53
CA PRO A 154 -2.62 -25.40 4.16
C PRO A 154 -1.53 -25.36 3.09
N LEU A 155 -1.68 -24.44 2.15
CA LEU A 155 -0.70 -24.16 1.11
C LEU A 155 0.16 -22.96 1.49
N LEU A 156 1.30 -22.83 0.81
CA LEU A 156 2.06 -21.59 0.85
C LEU A 156 1.24 -20.46 0.23
N ASN A 157 1.18 -19.33 0.93
CA ASN A 157 0.59 -18.11 0.39
C ASN A 157 1.46 -17.55 -0.72
N ALA A 158 0.82 -17.01 -1.75
CA ALA A 158 1.48 -16.06 -2.61
C ALA A 158 1.60 -14.71 -1.88
N ILE A 159 2.64 -13.96 -2.20
CA ILE A 159 2.96 -12.66 -1.63
C ILE A 159 2.95 -11.66 -2.76
N ASP A 160 2.20 -10.57 -2.59
CA ASP A 160 2.30 -9.39 -3.44
C ASP A 160 3.04 -8.31 -2.66
N GLU A 161 3.91 -7.56 -3.33
CA GLU A 161 4.75 -6.57 -2.67
C GLU A 161 4.05 -5.23 -2.51
N ASP A 162 3.06 -4.92 -3.37
CA ASP A 162 2.23 -3.70 -3.28
C ASP A 162 1.78 -3.43 -1.84
N ILE A 163 1.79 -2.17 -1.39
CA ILE A 163 1.52 -1.84 0.00
C ILE A 163 0.04 -1.66 0.33
N SER A 164 -0.84 -1.52 -0.67
CA SER A 164 -2.29 -1.39 -0.43
C SER A 164 -3.03 -2.73 -0.52
N ILE A 165 -3.95 -2.99 0.41
CA ILE A 165 -4.80 -4.20 0.38
C ILE A 165 -5.51 -4.37 -0.98
N LYS A 166 -5.88 -3.25 -1.62
CA LYS A 166 -6.61 -3.27 -2.88
C LYS A 166 -5.74 -3.83 -4.00
N ASN A 167 -4.47 -3.45 -4.08
CA ASN A 167 -3.57 -3.89 -5.13
C ASN A 167 -2.98 -5.27 -4.79
N SER A 168 -2.71 -5.57 -3.51
CA SER A 168 -2.24 -6.90 -3.04
C SER A 168 -3.35 -7.96 -2.85
N GLN A 169 -4.58 -7.77 -3.37
CA GLN A 169 -5.68 -8.71 -3.12
C GLN A 169 -5.60 -9.94 -4.04
N ILE A 170 -5.15 -11.06 -3.46
CA ILE A 170 -4.93 -12.30 -4.21
C ILE A 170 -6.17 -13.20 -4.23
N THR A 171 -6.61 -13.62 -5.42
CA THR A 171 -7.61 -14.70 -5.58
C THR A 171 -6.95 -15.99 -6.03
N TYR A 172 -7.18 -17.07 -5.27
CA TYR A 172 -6.65 -18.39 -5.58
C TYR A 172 -7.66 -19.25 -6.34
N MET A 173 -7.18 -19.98 -7.34
CA MET A 173 -7.98 -20.92 -8.13
C MET A 173 -7.20 -22.22 -8.34
N ILE A 174 -7.86 -23.36 -8.23
CA ILE A 174 -7.25 -24.65 -8.56
C ILE A 174 -7.67 -25.10 -9.96
N LYS A 175 -6.69 -25.40 -10.82
CA LYS A 175 -6.91 -26.10 -12.08
C LYS A 175 -6.72 -27.59 -11.82
N LYS A 176 -7.82 -28.33 -11.92
CA LYS A 176 -7.91 -29.77 -11.74
C LYS A 176 -8.89 -30.38 -12.75
N SER A 177 -8.78 -31.67 -13.02
CA SER A 177 -9.81 -32.40 -13.75
C SER A 177 -11.03 -32.69 -12.86
N LYS A 178 -12.20 -32.90 -13.46
CA LYS A 178 -13.45 -33.17 -12.69
C LYS A 178 -13.35 -34.41 -11.80
N ARG A 179 -12.48 -35.37 -12.14
CA ARG A 179 -12.31 -36.64 -11.42
C ARG A 179 -11.29 -36.55 -10.29
N GLU A 180 -10.56 -35.45 -10.16
CA GLU A 180 -9.56 -35.31 -9.10
C GLU A 180 -10.22 -34.98 -7.76
N PRO A 181 -9.91 -35.73 -6.69
CA PRO A 181 -10.61 -35.69 -5.41
C PRO A 181 -10.15 -34.52 -4.52
N PHE A 182 -9.93 -33.36 -5.12
CA PHE A 182 -9.44 -32.17 -4.44
C PHE A 182 -10.33 -30.98 -4.67
N SER A 183 -10.44 -30.10 -3.68
CA SER A 183 -11.00 -28.76 -3.84
C SER A 183 -10.08 -27.74 -3.15
N LEU A 184 -10.34 -26.46 -3.41
CA LEU A 184 -9.59 -25.36 -2.82
C LEU A 184 -10.55 -24.51 -1.98
N SER A 185 -10.13 -24.20 -0.76
CA SER A 185 -10.78 -23.23 0.11
C SER A 185 -9.78 -22.15 0.48
N VAL A 186 -10.24 -20.93 0.69
CA VAL A 186 -9.41 -19.84 1.23
C VAL A 186 -10.00 -19.44 2.58
N THR A 187 -9.25 -19.68 3.66
CA THR A 187 -9.66 -19.29 5.01
C THR A 187 -9.01 -17.96 5.38
N LYS A 188 -9.73 -17.14 6.16
CA LYS A 188 -9.20 -15.87 6.68
C LYS A 188 -8.99 -16.00 8.18
N HIS A 189 -7.75 -15.89 8.63
CA HIS A 189 -7.41 -15.91 10.04
C HIS A 189 -6.52 -14.72 10.41
N LYS A 190 -6.95 -13.92 11.39
CA LYS A 190 -6.26 -12.68 11.84
C LYS A 190 -5.89 -11.72 10.69
N GLY A 191 -6.73 -11.64 9.66
CA GLY A 191 -6.51 -10.78 8.48
C GLY A 191 -5.67 -11.41 7.38
N ILE A 192 -5.06 -12.57 7.60
CA ILE A 192 -4.27 -13.31 6.62
C ILE A 192 -5.18 -14.30 5.90
N PHE A 193 -5.14 -14.30 4.58
CA PHE A 193 -5.82 -15.29 3.74
C PHE A 193 -4.89 -16.47 3.50
N THR A 194 -5.34 -17.69 3.78
CA THR A 194 -4.57 -18.92 3.59
C THR A 194 -5.35 -19.86 2.67
N PRO A 195 -4.80 -20.26 1.51
CA PRO A 195 -5.38 -21.30 0.68
C PRO A 195 -5.14 -22.67 1.32
N GLU A 196 -6.16 -23.51 1.30
CA GLU A 196 -6.16 -24.87 1.83
C GLU A 196 -6.66 -25.82 0.74
N ILE A 197 -5.93 -26.89 0.49
CA ILE A 197 -6.45 -28.01 -0.31
C ILE A 197 -7.27 -28.90 0.59
N ILE A 198 -8.47 -29.22 0.12
CA ILE A 198 -9.38 -30.13 0.81
C ILE A 198 -9.45 -31.43 0.02
N LEU A 199 -9.32 -32.55 0.74
CA LEU A 199 -9.55 -33.89 0.21
C LEU A 199 -11.05 -34.17 0.12
N GLU A 200 -11.57 -34.44 -1.08
CA GLU A 200 -13.00 -34.64 -1.34
C GLU A 200 -13.42 -36.10 -1.40
N ASP A 201 -12.47 -37.02 -1.53
CA ASP A 201 -12.70 -38.46 -1.61
C ASP A 201 -11.52 -39.25 -1.03
N LYS A 202 -11.71 -40.56 -0.80
CA LYS A 202 -10.63 -41.44 -0.37
C LYS A 202 -9.55 -41.57 -1.43
N LEU A 203 -8.32 -41.76 -0.97
CA LEU A 203 -7.16 -42.01 -1.80
C LEU A 203 -6.77 -43.48 -1.72
N ASP A 204 -6.30 -43.99 -2.84
CA ASP A 204 -5.84 -45.37 -3.01
C ASP A 204 -4.62 -45.31 -3.93
N ARG A 205 -3.45 -45.61 -3.38
CA ARG A 205 -2.16 -45.51 -4.06
C ARG A 205 -2.05 -46.54 -5.18
N GLU A 206 -2.61 -47.74 -5.00
CA GLU A 206 -2.62 -48.77 -6.03
C GLU A 206 -3.43 -48.34 -7.26
N VAL A 207 -4.46 -47.50 -7.08
CA VAL A 207 -5.23 -46.89 -8.17
C VAL A 207 -4.49 -45.71 -8.79
N LYS A 208 -3.96 -44.79 -7.98
CA LYS A 208 -3.22 -43.62 -8.46
C LYS A 208 -2.24 -43.08 -7.40
N ASP A 209 -0.96 -43.16 -7.73
CA ASP A 209 0.16 -42.86 -6.81
C ASP A 209 0.53 -41.37 -6.67
N SER A 210 0.04 -40.52 -7.57
CA SER A 210 0.40 -39.11 -7.61
C SER A 210 -0.62 -38.27 -8.39
N TYR A 211 -0.74 -37.00 -8.01
CA TYR A 211 -1.58 -36.01 -8.70
C TYR A 211 -0.76 -34.75 -8.98
N MET A 212 -0.99 -34.15 -10.14
CA MET A 212 -0.45 -32.84 -10.46
C MET A 212 -1.60 -31.85 -10.56
N LEU A 213 -1.65 -30.90 -9.61
CA LEU A 213 -2.62 -29.83 -9.66
C LEU A 213 -1.87 -28.53 -9.97
N THR A 214 -2.57 -27.56 -10.53
CA THR A 214 -1.98 -26.23 -10.77
C THR A 214 -2.78 -25.23 -9.98
N LEU A 215 -2.12 -24.52 -9.06
CA LEU A 215 -2.71 -23.39 -8.39
C LEU A 215 -2.48 -22.15 -9.25
N LYS A 216 -3.53 -21.38 -9.48
CA LYS A 216 -3.51 -20.16 -10.28
C LYS A 216 -3.87 -18.98 -9.40
N LEU A 217 -3.18 -17.87 -9.64
CA LEU A 217 -3.50 -16.59 -9.06
C LEU A 217 -4.30 -15.79 -10.08
N LYS A 218 -5.36 -15.14 -9.61
CA LYS A 218 -6.12 -14.17 -10.40
C LYS A 218 -6.07 -12.82 -9.68
N MET A 219 -5.58 -11.82 -10.39
CA MET A 219 -5.59 -10.41 -10.00
C MET A 219 -6.28 -9.61 -11.10
N GLU A 220 -6.86 -8.47 -10.75
CA GLU A 220 -7.44 -7.54 -11.72
C GLU A 220 -6.31 -6.80 -12.46
N GLY A 221 -6.34 -6.79 -13.80
CA GLY A 221 -5.36 -6.05 -14.63
C GLY A 221 -4.03 -6.75 -14.90
N ILE A 222 -3.70 -7.86 -14.23
CA ILE A 222 -2.41 -8.58 -14.37
C ILE A 222 -2.61 -9.97 -15.00
N LEU A 223 -1.66 -10.39 -15.85
CA LEU A 223 -1.65 -11.72 -16.46
C LEU A 223 -1.54 -12.82 -15.39
N PRO A 224 -2.28 -13.93 -15.50
CA PRO A 224 -2.34 -14.95 -14.45
C PRO A 224 -1.00 -15.68 -14.28
N LYS A 225 -0.31 -15.46 -13.14
CA LYS A 225 0.82 -16.28 -12.69
C LYS A 225 0.32 -17.66 -12.21
N GLN A 226 1.12 -18.71 -12.44
CA GLN A 226 0.75 -20.11 -12.18
C GLN A 226 1.81 -20.79 -11.31
N LEU A 227 1.36 -21.55 -10.31
CA LEU A 227 2.17 -22.48 -9.53
C LEU A 227 1.82 -23.91 -9.92
N HIS A 228 2.83 -24.70 -10.23
CA HIS A 228 2.68 -26.13 -10.46
C HIS A 228 2.88 -26.85 -9.12
N SER A 229 1.89 -27.60 -8.64
CA SER A 229 2.03 -28.39 -7.42
C SER A 229 2.01 -29.88 -7.74
N ARG A 230 3.01 -30.60 -7.24
CA ARG A 230 3.10 -32.06 -7.33
C ARG A 230 2.65 -32.65 -6.00
N TYR A 231 1.58 -33.43 -6.00
CA TYR A 231 1.09 -34.10 -4.81
C TYR A 231 1.65 -35.51 -4.83
N THR A 232 2.46 -35.83 -3.83
CA THR A 232 3.13 -37.13 -3.69
C THR A 232 2.66 -37.72 -2.37
N TYR A 233 2.04 -38.88 -2.41
CA TYR A 233 1.62 -39.58 -1.19
C TYR A 233 2.78 -40.36 -0.58
N LEU A 234 2.71 -40.60 0.73
CA LEU A 234 3.58 -41.53 1.46
C LEU A 234 2.74 -42.64 2.07
#